data_AF-A0A5C4LBI8-F1
#
_entry.id   AF-A0A5C4LBI8-F1
#
_cell.length_a   1.000
_cell.length_b   1.000
_cell.length_c   1.000
_cell.angle_alpha   90.00
_cell.angle_beta   90.00
_cell.angle_gamma   90.00
#
_symmetry.space_group_name_H-M   'P 1'
#
loop_
_entity.id
_entity.type
_entity.pdbx_description
1 polymer ?
#
loop_
_entity_poly.entity_id
_entity_poly.type
_entity_poly.pdbx_seq_one_letter_code
_entity_poly.pdbx_strand_id
1 'polypeptide(L)'
;MDEIRTDQPSLYDEDVVAWAEQQAAALRALGERPDLSNVLDWDNIIEEVEAAGASQVSAVESALRLALLHLIKHLSAPHLPPSHHRRAEVVAFQLTAQDGYRASMRRRIDLDKVWRGAVIQAEESLSAYHDAPVAGLPETSPFTLDELISRDFDIDRSLIQLAASLDSRLARRRR
;
A
#
# COMPACT_ATOMS: atom_id res chain seq x y z
N MET A 1 -7.96 34.60 -26.66
CA MET A 1 -6.89 33.78 -26.07
C MET A 1 -7.16 33.81 -24.58
N ASP A 2 -8.08 32.95 -24.15
CA ASP A 2 -8.44 32.86 -22.74
C ASP A 2 -7.46 31.91 -22.08
N GLU A 3 -6.64 32.47 -21.19
CA GLU A 3 -5.92 31.69 -20.19
C GLU A 3 -6.95 30.91 -19.37
N ILE A 4 -6.97 29.60 -19.54
CA ILE A 4 -7.67 28.70 -18.61
C ILE A 4 -6.93 28.81 -17.28
N ARG A 5 -7.46 29.63 -16.37
CA ARG A 5 -7.12 29.59 -14.95
C ARG A 5 -7.44 28.20 -14.43
N THR A 6 -6.44 27.34 -14.26
CA THR A 6 -6.56 26.04 -13.60
C THR A 6 -6.54 26.24 -12.09
N ASP A 7 -7.62 26.79 -11.54
CA ASP A 7 -7.80 27.01 -10.09
C ASP A 7 -8.59 25.87 -9.40
N GLN A 8 -8.86 24.78 -10.14
CA GLN A 8 -9.38 23.52 -9.62
C GLN A 8 -8.33 22.42 -9.78
N PRO A 9 -8.09 21.60 -8.74
CA PRO A 9 -7.21 20.45 -8.87
C PRO A 9 -7.74 19.54 -9.98
N SER A 10 -6.85 19.19 -10.90
CA SER A 10 -7.19 18.31 -12.01
C SER A 10 -7.29 16.87 -11.50
N LEU A 11 -7.94 15.97 -12.26
CA LEU A 11 -7.94 14.55 -11.90
C LEU A 11 -6.51 13.99 -11.74
N TYR A 12 -5.52 14.57 -12.43
CA TYR A 12 -4.12 14.24 -12.23
C TYR A 12 -3.65 14.50 -10.79
N ASP A 13 -4.02 15.65 -10.22
CA ASP A 13 -3.65 16.03 -8.85
C ASP A 13 -4.44 15.23 -7.81
N GLU A 14 -5.74 15.03 -8.07
CA GLU A 14 -6.65 14.37 -7.15
C GLU A 14 -6.53 12.85 -7.14
N ASP A 15 -6.38 12.20 -8.29
CA ASP A 15 -6.34 10.75 -8.44
C ASP A 15 -5.56 10.37 -9.72
N VAL A 16 -4.23 10.47 -9.63
CA VAL A 16 -3.30 10.19 -10.73
C VAL A 16 -3.48 8.79 -11.36
N VAL A 17 -3.98 7.81 -10.60
CA VAL A 17 -4.24 6.46 -11.11
C VAL A 17 -5.48 6.45 -11.99
N ALA A 18 -6.59 7.05 -11.54
CA ALA A 18 -7.78 7.20 -12.38
C ALA A 18 -7.48 8.06 -13.62
N TRP A 19 -6.67 9.10 -13.46
CA TRP A 19 -6.21 9.92 -14.57
C TRP A 19 -5.43 9.10 -15.60
N ALA A 20 -4.44 8.31 -15.16
CA ALA A 20 -3.60 7.50 -16.04
C ALA A 20 -4.45 6.53 -16.89
N GLU A 21 -5.44 5.89 -16.29
CA GLU A 21 -6.34 4.97 -16.99
C GLU A 21 -7.22 5.68 -18.03
N GLN A 22 -7.73 6.87 -17.68
CA GLN A 22 -8.49 7.68 -18.64
C GLN A 22 -7.61 8.12 -19.82
N GLN A 23 -6.36 8.51 -19.55
CA GLN A 23 -5.44 8.92 -20.61
C GLN A 23 -5.05 7.75 -21.50
N ALA A 24 -4.73 6.58 -20.93
CA ALA A 24 -4.43 5.37 -21.68
C ALA A 24 -5.59 4.97 -22.61
N ALA A 25 -6.84 5.06 -22.13
CA ALA A 25 -8.02 4.79 -22.95
C ALA A 25 -8.19 5.82 -24.08
N ALA A 26 -7.98 7.11 -23.81
CA ALA A 26 -8.07 8.16 -24.82
C ALA A 26 -6.97 8.04 -25.88
N LEU A 27 -5.74 7.76 -25.46
CA LEU A 27 -4.59 7.53 -26.35
C LEU A 27 -4.83 6.32 -27.26
N ARG A 28 -5.39 5.23 -26.72
CA ARG A 28 -5.75 4.04 -27.52
C ARG A 28 -6.77 4.38 -28.61
N ALA A 29 -7.83 5.13 -28.26
CA ALA A 29 -8.82 5.59 -29.24
C ALA A 29 -8.24 6.55 -30.29
N LEU A 30 -7.25 7.37 -29.93
CA LEU A 30 -6.54 8.23 -30.88
C LEU A 30 -5.62 7.45 -31.81
N GLY A 31 -4.92 6.43 -31.31
CA GLY A 31 -4.03 5.57 -32.11
C GLY A 31 -4.75 4.78 -33.19
N GLU A 32 -6.04 4.48 -33.01
CA GLU A 32 -6.89 3.82 -34.01
C GLU A 32 -7.24 4.72 -35.20
N ARG A 33 -7.02 6.03 -35.10
CA ARG A 33 -7.31 6.96 -36.20
C ARG A 33 -6.30 6.79 -37.34
N PRO A 34 -6.76 6.56 -38.58
CA PRO A 34 -5.84 6.33 -39.71
C PRO A 34 -4.88 7.48 -40.01
N ASP A 35 -5.27 8.73 -39.71
CA ASP A 35 -4.43 9.90 -39.90
C ASP A 35 -3.30 10.03 -38.85
N LEU A 36 -3.38 9.27 -37.75
CA LEU A 36 -2.45 9.34 -36.63
C LEU A 36 -1.72 8.02 -36.34
N SER A 37 -2.13 6.91 -36.97
CA SER A 37 -1.70 5.55 -36.62
C SER A 37 -0.18 5.33 -36.66
N ASN A 38 0.53 6.07 -37.52
CA ASN A 38 1.98 5.94 -37.69
C ASN A 38 2.76 7.19 -37.25
N VAL A 39 2.12 8.11 -36.51
CA VAL A 39 2.76 9.37 -36.09
C VAL A 39 3.57 9.19 -34.80
N LEU A 40 3.11 8.32 -33.90
CA LEU A 40 3.72 8.03 -32.63
C LEU A 40 3.77 6.52 -32.38
N ASP A 41 4.66 6.12 -31.49
CA ASP A 41 4.70 4.77 -30.93
C ASP A 41 3.62 4.64 -29.84
N TRP A 42 2.38 4.49 -30.29
CA TRP A 42 1.20 4.52 -29.41
C TRP A 42 1.23 3.44 -28.34
N ASP A 43 1.68 2.24 -28.69
CA ASP A 43 1.70 1.10 -27.77
C ASP A 43 2.61 1.39 -26.57
N ASN A 44 3.85 1.82 -26.83
CA ASN A 44 4.79 2.14 -25.76
C ASN A 44 4.35 3.37 -24.94
N ILE A 45 3.77 4.40 -25.57
CA ILE A 45 3.29 5.59 -24.83
C ILE A 45 2.13 5.22 -23.90
N ILE A 46 1.18 4.41 -24.38
CA ILE A 46 0.05 3.94 -23.57
C ILE A 46 0.56 3.09 -22.41
N GLU A 47 1.50 2.17 -22.66
CA GLU A 47 2.11 1.34 -21.63
C GLU A 47 2.78 2.18 -20.54
N GLU A 48 3.56 3.20 -20.90
CA GLU A 48 4.22 4.08 -19.92
C GLU A 48 3.21 4.87 -19.07
N VAL A 49 2.09 5.31 -19.65
CA VAL A 49 1.02 5.99 -18.89
C VAL A 49 0.34 5.01 -17.93
N GLU A 50 0.01 3.79 -18.37
CA GLU A 50 -0.57 2.75 -17.52
C GLU A 50 0.41 2.36 -16.39
N ALA A 51 1.69 2.21 -16.71
CA ALA A 51 2.76 1.91 -15.77
C ALA A 51 2.94 3.02 -14.73
N ALA A 52 2.82 4.29 -15.12
CA ALA A 52 2.86 5.41 -14.17
C ALA A 52 1.77 5.26 -13.09
N GLY A 53 0.53 4.92 -13.47
CA GLY A 53 -0.54 4.62 -12.50
C GLY A 53 -0.25 3.40 -11.63
N ALA A 54 0.19 2.30 -12.24
CA ALA A 54 0.52 1.06 -11.53
C ALA A 54 1.67 1.23 -10.51
N SER A 55 2.64 2.09 -10.82
CA SER A 55 3.76 2.40 -9.92
C SER A 55 3.30 3.09 -8.62
N GLN A 56 2.29 3.96 -8.71
CA GLN A 56 1.72 4.66 -7.55
C GLN A 56 0.99 3.68 -6.61
N VAL A 57 0.23 2.74 -7.18
CA VAL A 57 -0.39 1.65 -6.40
C VAL A 57 0.67 0.82 -5.70
N SER A 58 1.73 0.44 -6.43
CA SER A 58 2.84 -0.37 -5.89
C SER A 58 3.60 0.33 -4.75
N ALA A 59 3.72 1.66 -4.83
CA ALA A 59 4.33 2.48 -3.78
C ALA A 59 3.48 2.46 -2.50
N VAL A 60 2.16 2.62 -2.61
CA VAL A 60 1.23 2.53 -1.47
C VAL A 60 1.23 1.13 -0.88
N GLU A 61 1.17 0.07 -1.69
CA GLU A 61 1.27 -1.32 -1.23
C GLU A 61 2.58 -1.57 -0.47
N SER A 62 3.70 -1.02 -0.96
CA SER A 62 5.01 -1.14 -0.31
C SER A 62 5.06 -0.42 1.03
N ALA A 63 4.49 0.79 1.11
CA ALA A 63 4.41 1.54 2.35
C ALA A 63 3.53 0.82 3.39
N LEU A 64 2.35 0.33 2.99
CA LEU A 64 1.48 -0.50 3.84
C LEU A 64 2.20 -1.76 4.34
N ARG A 65 2.89 -2.48 3.45
CA ARG A 65 3.67 -3.68 3.79
C ARG A 65 4.73 -3.39 4.85
N LEU A 66 5.45 -2.27 4.71
CA LEU A 66 6.48 -1.87 5.67
C LEU A 66 5.86 -1.45 7.01
N ALA A 67 4.76 -0.69 7.03
CA ALA A 67 4.06 -0.38 8.27
C ALA A 67 3.64 -1.65 9.03
N LEU A 68 3.05 -2.63 8.32
CA LEU A 68 2.64 -3.92 8.87
C LEU A 68 3.83 -4.77 9.36
N LEU A 69 4.92 -4.81 8.58
CA LEU A 69 6.19 -5.45 8.96
C LEU A 69 6.66 -4.94 10.33
N HIS A 70 6.70 -3.62 10.52
CA HIS A 70 7.17 -3.03 11.76
C HIS A 70 6.21 -3.29 12.94
N LEU A 71 4.89 -3.35 12.70
CA LEU A 71 3.92 -3.79 13.73
C LEU A 71 4.18 -5.23 14.18
N ILE A 72 4.43 -6.16 13.23
CA ILE A 72 4.74 -7.56 13.54
C ILE A 72 6.04 -7.64 14.35
N LYS A 73 7.09 -6.92 13.94
CA LYS A 73 8.38 -6.86 14.66
C LYS A 73 8.21 -6.32 16.07
N HIS A 74 7.35 -5.32 16.26
CA HIS A 74 7.12 -4.72 17.57
C HIS A 74 6.46 -5.72 18.53
N LEU A 75 5.48 -6.48 18.06
CA LEU A 75 4.82 -7.52 18.85
C LEU A 75 5.72 -8.73 19.13
N SER A 76 6.57 -9.10 18.17
CA SER A 76 7.37 -10.33 18.23
C SER A 76 8.64 -10.18 19.08
N ALA A 77 9.21 -8.98 19.16
CA ALA A 77 10.46 -8.72 19.86
C ALA A 77 10.32 -7.62 20.93
N PRO A 78 9.52 -7.86 22.00
CA PRO A 78 9.31 -6.90 23.08
C PRO A 78 10.54 -6.74 23.99
N HIS A 79 11.44 -7.73 23.97
CA HIS A 79 12.68 -7.73 24.76
C HIS A 79 13.78 -6.88 24.13
N LEU A 80 13.70 -6.60 22.82
CA LEU A 80 14.60 -5.63 22.18
C LEU A 80 14.31 -4.25 22.75
N PRO A 81 15.34 -3.43 23.05
CA PRO A 81 15.16 -2.10 23.61
C PRO A 81 14.11 -1.31 22.81
N PRO A 82 13.16 -0.64 23.48
CA PRO A 82 12.27 0.28 22.78
C PRO A 82 13.11 1.40 22.20
N SER A 83 13.49 1.28 20.93
CA SER A 83 14.07 2.40 20.21
C SER A 83 12.91 3.26 19.73
N HIS A 84 12.94 4.55 20.05
CA HIS A 84 12.01 5.54 19.50
C HIS A 84 11.92 5.46 17.96
N HIS A 85 12.98 4.98 17.33
CA HIS A 85 13.07 4.71 15.90
C HIS A 85 12.00 3.71 15.39
N ARG A 86 11.71 2.61 16.10
CA ARG A 86 10.76 1.58 15.62
C ARG A 86 9.33 2.09 15.47
N ARG A 87 8.87 2.93 16.40
CA ARG A 87 7.54 3.57 16.29
C ARG A 87 7.54 4.63 15.19
N ALA A 88 8.63 5.39 15.07
CA ALA A 88 8.77 6.38 14.01
C ALA A 88 8.73 5.74 12.61
N GLU A 89 9.29 4.54 12.43
CA GLU A 89 9.21 3.79 11.16
C GLU A 89 7.76 3.42 10.81
N VAL A 90 6.97 2.90 11.76
CA VAL A 90 5.55 2.58 11.52
C VAL A 90 4.80 3.84 11.07
N VAL A 91 4.98 4.96 11.78
CA VAL A 91 4.34 6.23 11.45
C VAL A 91 4.78 6.74 10.08
N ALA A 92 6.08 6.70 9.78
CA ALA A 92 6.61 7.20 8.51
C ALA A 92 6.04 6.43 7.30
N PHE A 93 5.97 5.10 7.39
CA PHE A 93 5.39 4.28 6.32
C PHE A 93 3.88 4.41 6.24
N GLN A 94 3.20 4.53 7.38
CA GLN A 94 1.77 4.74 7.40
C GLN A 94 1.37 6.09 6.79
N LEU A 95 2.08 7.17 7.13
CA LEU A 95 1.88 8.50 6.53
C LEU A 95 2.16 8.47 5.02
N THR A 96 3.25 7.82 4.60
CA THR A 96 3.53 7.62 3.15
C THR A 96 2.36 6.91 2.44
N ALA A 97 1.80 5.87 3.05
CA ALA A 97 0.66 5.16 2.49
C ALA A 97 -0.60 6.03 2.45
N GLN A 98 -0.88 6.77 3.52
CA GLN A 98 -2.00 7.70 3.62
C GLN A 98 -1.92 8.80 2.56
N ASP A 99 -0.76 9.45 2.46
CA ASP A 99 -0.55 10.59 1.56
C ASP A 99 -0.55 10.16 0.09
N GLY A 100 -0.06 8.95 -0.19
CA GLY A 100 -0.07 8.37 -1.53
C GLY A 100 -1.40 7.75 -1.95
N TYR A 101 -2.25 7.35 -1.01
CA TYR A 101 -3.50 6.66 -1.32
C TYR A 101 -4.45 7.54 -2.14
N ARG A 102 -5.09 6.93 -3.13
CA ARG A 102 -6.16 7.52 -3.94
C ARG A 102 -7.37 6.60 -4.00
N ALA A 103 -8.57 7.16 -4.15
CA ALA A 103 -9.82 6.41 -4.06
C ALA A 103 -9.89 5.27 -5.09
N SER A 104 -9.39 5.51 -6.31
CA SER A 104 -9.31 4.49 -7.36
C SER A 104 -8.46 3.28 -6.95
N MET A 105 -7.46 3.44 -6.08
CA MET A 105 -6.56 2.34 -5.68
C MET A 105 -7.27 1.26 -4.85
N ARG A 106 -8.44 1.54 -4.25
CA ARG A 106 -9.15 0.61 -3.35
C ARG A 106 -9.34 -0.79 -3.93
N ARG A 107 -9.70 -0.87 -5.21
CA ARG A 107 -9.98 -2.15 -5.89
C ARG A 107 -8.71 -2.83 -6.41
N ARG A 108 -7.58 -2.14 -6.40
CA ARG A 108 -6.29 -2.60 -6.92
C ARG A 108 -5.39 -3.17 -5.82
N ILE A 109 -5.55 -2.66 -4.59
CA ILE A 109 -4.78 -3.11 -3.43
C ILE A 109 -5.36 -4.42 -2.89
N ASP A 110 -4.60 -5.50 -3.02
CA ASP A 110 -4.86 -6.77 -2.34
C ASP A 110 -4.19 -6.76 -0.97
N LEU A 111 -4.96 -6.40 0.06
CA LEU A 111 -4.43 -6.26 1.42
C LEU A 111 -3.95 -7.59 2.02
N ASP A 112 -4.55 -8.73 1.63
CA ASP A 112 -4.11 -10.04 2.10
C ASP A 112 -2.78 -10.45 1.48
N LYS A 113 -2.53 -10.06 0.23
CA LYS A 113 -1.20 -10.19 -0.40
C LYS A 113 -0.17 -9.28 0.27
N VAL A 114 -0.52 -8.02 0.54
CA VAL A 114 0.35 -7.07 1.26
C VAL A 114 0.71 -7.63 2.65
N TRP A 115 -0.27 -8.15 3.39
CA TRP A 115 -0.09 -8.77 4.70
C TRP A 115 0.86 -9.97 4.65
N ARG A 116 0.64 -10.92 3.74
CA ARG A 116 1.53 -12.09 3.58
C ARG A 116 2.96 -11.66 3.27
N GLY A 117 3.13 -10.63 2.43
CA GLY A 117 4.44 -10.04 2.15
C GLY A 117 5.10 -9.43 3.40
N ALA A 118 4.32 -8.78 4.26
CA ALA A 118 4.81 -8.21 5.51
C ALA A 118 5.27 -9.31 6.49
N VAL A 119 4.52 -10.41 6.59
CA VAL A 119 4.89 -11.56 7.43
C VAL A 119 6.21 -12.19 6.97
N ILE A 120 6.36 -12.45 5.66
CA ILE A 120 7.60 -13.02 5.09
C ILE A 120 8.80 -12.12 5.38
N GLN A 121 8.64 -10.80 5.20
CA GLN A 121 9.73 -9.86 5.49
C GLN A 121 10.02 -9.71 6.98
N ALA A 122 9.01 -9.88 7.84
CA ALA A 122 9.20 -9.86 9.28
C ALA A 122 10.02 -11.06 9.73
N GLU A 123 9.73 -12.23 9.17
CA GLU A 123 10.50 -13.45 9.40
C GLU A 123 11.97 -13.27 9.03
N GLU A 124 12.25 -12.79 7.81
CA GLU A 124 13.61 -12.51 7.37
C GLU A 124 14.32 -11.44 8.21
N SER A 125 13.61 -10.36 8.56
CA SER A 125 14.20 -9.28 9.36
C SER A 125 14.49 -9.70 10.80
N LEU A 126 13.71 -10.60 11.39
CA LEU A 126 13.87 -11.07 12.76
C LEU A 126 14.90 -12.20 12.85
N SER A 127 14.98 -13.07 11.85
CA SER A 127 15.96 -14.16 11.80
C SER A 127 17.41 -13.64 11.86
N ALA A 128 17.67 -12.45 11.30
CA ALA A 128 18.95 -11.75 11.40
C ALA A 128 19.39 -11.43 12.84
N TYR A 129 18.46 -11.41 13.80
CA TYR A 129 18.69 -11.21 15.23
C TYR A 129 18.47 -12.49 16.05
N HIS A 130 18.34 -13.65 15.39
CA HIS A 130 17.95 -14.93 16.00
C HIS A 130 16.56 -14.92 16.67
N ASP A 131 15.68 -14.03 16.20
CA ASP A 131 14.28 -13.95 16.60
C ASP A 131 13.36 -14.56 15.53
N ALA A 132 12.09 -14.73 15.89
CA ALA A 132 11.04 -15.18 14.97
C ALA A 132 9.75 -14.39 15.18
N PRO A 133 8.88 -14.29 14.17
CA PRO A 133 7.54 -13.74 14.36
C PRO A 133 6.77 -14.52 15.43
N VAL A 134 5.93 -13.81 16.17
CA VAL A 134 5.04 -14.44 17.16
C VAL A 134 4.18 -15.53 16.51
N ALA A 135 4.06 -16.68 17.17
CA ALA A 135 3.28 -17.80 16.65
C ALA A 135 1.79 -17.43 16.57
N GLY A 136 1.11 -17.94 15.54
CA GLY A 136 -0.35 -17.79 15.40
C GLY A 136 -0.81 -16.55 14.62
N LEU A 137 0.09 -15.81 13.97
CA LEU A 137 -0.27 -14.74 13.03
C LEU A 137 -1.34 -15.20 12.04
N PRO A 138 -2.35 -14.39 11.71
CA PRO A 138 -3.42 -14.75 10.77
C PRO A 138 -2.91 -14.92 9.32
N GLU A 139 -3.59 -15.74 8.51
CA GLU A 139 -3.28 -15.93 7.07
C GLU A 139 -3.73 -14.73 6.22
N THR A 140 -4.81 -14.07 6.65
CA THR A 140 -5.36 -12.84 6.06
C THR A 140 -5.04 -11.65 6.96
N SER A 141 -5.07 -10.45 6.39
CA SER A 141 -4.84 -9.23 7.15
C SER A 141 -5.83 -9.11 8.32
N PRO A 142 -5.37 -8.87 9.55
CA PRO A 142 -6.27 -8.54 10.65
C PRO A 142 -6.75 -7.09 10.61
N PHE A 143 -6.23 -6.28 9.67
CA PHE A 143 -6.58 -4.88 9.46
C PHE A 143 -7.36 -4.71 8.17
N THR A 144 -8.16 -3.64 8.13
CA THR A 144 -8.78 -3.13 6.91
C THR A 144 -7.91 -2.05 6.27
N LEU A 145 -8.11 -1.80 4.97
CA LEU A 145 -7.39 -0.72 4.29
C LEU A 145 -7.71 0.64 4.91
N ASP A 146 -8.97 0.87 5.28
CA ASP A 146 -9.43 2.12 5.93
C ASP A 146 -8.71 2.42 7.24
N GLU A 147 -8.48 1.40 8.06
CA GLU A 147 -7.72 1.55 9.30
C GLU A 147 -6.27 1.98 9.02
N LEU A 148 -5.63 1.36 8.03
CA LEU A 148 -4.22 1.61 7.74
C LEU A 148 -3.96 2.96 7.08
N ILE A 149 -4.90 3.51 6.32
CA ILE A 149 -4.76 4.84 5.68
C ILE A 149 -5.40 5.98 6.51
N SER A 150 -5.98 5.66 7.67
CA SER A 150 -6.68 6.65 8.51
C SER A 150 -5.75 7.75 9.02
N ARG A 151 -6.27 8.98 9.13
CA ARG A 151 -5.59 10.11 9.78
C ARG A 151 -5.50 9.92 11.30
N ASP A 152 -6.42 9.14 11.85
CA ASP A 152 -6.47 8.78 13.26
C ASP A 152 -5.79 7.42 13.51
N PHE A 153 -4.85 7.01 12.64
CA PHE A 153 -4.10 5.78 12.82
C PHE A 153 -3.35 5.82 14.16
N ASP A 154 -3.58 4.79 14.98
CA ASP A 154 -2.98 4.66 16.30
C ASP A 154 -2.21 3.33 16.40
N ILE A 155 -0.93 3.43 16.74
CA ILE A 155 -0.03 2.28 16.80
C ILE A 155 -0.45 1.33 17.92
N ASP A 156 -0.82 1.85 19.10
CA ASP A 156 -1.10 1.02 20.26
C ASP A 156 -2.40 0.23 20.07
N ARG A 157 -3.44 0.88 19.52
CA ARG A 157 -4.66 0.22 19.06
C ARG A 157 -4.37 -0.86 18.02
N SER A 158 -3.50 -0.56 17.05
CA SER A 158 -3.14 -1.52 16.00
C SER A 158 -2.41 -2.74 16.56
N LEU A 159 -1.52 -2.54 17.54
CA LEU A 159 -0.83 -3.62 18.24
C LEU A 159 -1.80 -4.47 19.08
N ILE A 160 -2.76 -3.85 19.77
CA ILE A 160 -3.80 -4.55 20.52
C ILE A 160 -4.67 -5.41 19.58
N GLN A 161 -5.07 -4.86 18.44
CA GLN A 161 -5.84 -5.58 17.42
C GLN A 161 -5.05 -6.77 16.85
N LEU A 162 -3.76 -6.57 16.56
CA LEU A 162 -2.89 -7.64 16.11
C LEU A 162 -2.76 -8.75 17.16
N ALA A 163 -2.53 -8.39 18.43
CA ALA A 163 -2.44 -9.35 19.52
C ALA A 163 -3.74 -10.16 19.68
N ALA A 164 -4.91 -9.51 19.64
CA ALA A 164 -6.21 -10.18 19.73
C ALA A 164 -6.47 -11.16 18.56
N SER A 165 -5.90 -10.89 17.39
CA SER A 165 -6.01 -11.79 16.23
C SER A 165 -5.27 -13.12 16.44
N LEU A 166 -4.21 -13.13 17.25
CA LEU A 166 -3.45 -14.34 17.62
C LEU A 166 -4.28 -15.26 18.51
N ASP A 167 -4.91 -14.70 19.54
CA ASP A 167 -5.69 -15.45 20.55
C ASP A 167 -6.87 -16.21 19.91
N SER A 168 -7.55 -15.55 18.97
CA SER A 168 -8.66 -16.13 18.21
C SER A 168 -8.22 -17.36 17.40
N ARG A 169 -6.96 -17.39 16.94
CA ARG A 169 -6.38 -18.51 16.17
C ARG A 169 -5.92 -19.65 17.06
N LEU A 170 -5.25 -19.33 18.17
CA LEU A 170 -4.81 -20.34 19.13
C LEU A 170 -6.00 -21.08 19.75
N ALA A 171 -7.10 -20.38 20.02
CA ALA A 171 -8.35 -20.99 20.50
C ALA A 171 -8.97 -21.96 19.47
N ARG A 172 -8.83 -21.67 18.17
CA ARG A 172 -9.38 -22.50 17.08
C ARG A 172 -8.51 -23.72 16.75
N ARG A 173 -7.19 -23.67 17.00
CA ARG A 173 -6.27 -24.82 16.85
C ARG A 173 -6.33 -25.85 17.99
N ARG A 174 -6.90 -25.50 19.14
CA ARG A 174 -7.02 -26.36 20.33
C ARG A 174 -8.33 -27.17 20.38
N ARG A 175 -9.23 -26.99 19.41
CA ARG A 175 -10.48 -27.74 19.25
C ARG A 175 -10.32 -28.73 18.10
#